data_AF-A0AAV3PSH4-F1
#
_entry.id   AF-A0AAV3PSH4-F1
#
_cell.length_a   1.000
_cell.length_b   1.000
_cell.length_c   1.000
_cell.angle_alpha   90.00
_cell.angle_beta   90.00
_cell.angle_gamma   90.00
#
_symmetry.space_group_name_H-M   'P 1'
#
loop_
_entity.id
_entity.type
_entity.pdbx_description
1 polymer ?
#
loop_
_entity_poly.entity_id
_entity_poly.type
_entity_poly.pdbx_seq_one_letter_code
_entity_poly.pdbx_strand_id
1 'polypeptide(L)'
;MRNGYEVMHRINVGGPKVTPFNDSLWRTWIPDNDFVKSNEFSSKVVFTGRINYQPGGASREVGPDNVYSSARVIKSVNDEVIDSRLSWEFPVLEGYKYLVRMHFCDIVSVSLFTLYFNVYVNGNLAYENLDLSSITYGRLASPFYADFIVDGGSAGVLTLSVGPSNKSSPHAVDGILNGIEVMKINNSMSSFDGKACVGSILNSWEGHRVGYVFPLEVRREKLRGNAMPQRLASTKGVRGGRRKAPGCRLAPPHRHGGPTGAVSKLCIGQI
;
A
#
# COMPACT_ATOMS: atom_id res chain seq x y z
N MET A 1 -12.21 -4.62 24.58
CA MET A 1 -13.25 -4.51 23.53
C MET A 1 -12.84 -5.37 22.35
N ARG A 2 -13.80 -5.93 21.59
CA ARG A 2 -13.50 -6.63 20.33
C ARG A 2 -13.61 -5.63 19.18
N ASN A 3 -12.56 -5.48 18.39
CA ASN A 3 -12.60 -4.68 17.17
C ASN A 3 -13.23 -5.51 16.03
N GLY A 4 -14.00 -4.86 15.18
CA GLY A 4 -14.48 -5.40 13.92
C GLY A 4 -13.61 -4.93 12.76
N TYR A 5 -13.57 -5.70 11.67
CA TYR A 5 -12.80 -5.41 10.48
C TYR A 5 -13.67 -5.51 9.21
N GLU A 6 -13.58 -4.52 8.34
CA GLU A 6 -14.18 -4.49 7.01
C GLU A 6 -13.03 -4.55 5.98
N VAL A 7 -13.06 -5.52 5.06
CA VAL A 7 -12.02 -5.63 4.02
C VAL A 7 -12.27 -4.61 2.92
N MET A 8 -11.42 -3.59 2.83
CA MET A 8 -11.48 -2.56 1.79
C MET A 8 -10.79 -3.04 0.50
N HIS A 9 -9.57 -3.59 0.65
CA HIS A 9 -8.75 -4.05 -0.46
C HIS A 9 -8.03 -5.34 -0.12
N ARG A 10 -7.88 -6.20 -1.13
CA ARG A 10 -7.12 -7.46 -1.08
C ARG A 10 -6.46 -7.68 -2.44
N ILE A 11 -5.14 -7.48 -2.49
CA ILE A 11 -4.38 -7.27 -3.71
C ILE A 11 -3.35 -8.40 -3.89
N ASN A 12 -3.38 -9.06 -5.04
CA ASN A 12 -2.29 -9.91 -5.50
C ASN A 12 -1.28 -9.04 -6.28
N VAL A 13 -0.08 -8.86 -5.75
CA VAL A 13 0.89 -7.91 -6.28
C VAL A 13 1.72 -8.56 -7.38
N GLY A 14 1.68 -7.98 -8.58
CA GLY A 14 2.30 -8.55 -9.78
C GLY A 14 1.57 -9.76 -10.37
N GLY A 15 0.74 -10.46 -9.60
CA GLY A 15 0.00 -11.65 -10.05
C GLY A 15 -1.33 -11.38 -10.77
N PRO A 16 -1.99 -12.45 -11.25
CA PRO A 16 -3.35 -12.43 -11.76
C PRO A 16 -4.39 -12.40 -10.63
N LYS A 17 -5.67 -12.22 -10.99
CA LYS A 17 -6.79 -12.31 -10.05
C LYS A 17 -6.86 -13.71 -9.43
N VAL A 18 -6.91 -13.79 -8.10
CA VAL A 18 -7.22 -15.02 -7.35
C VAL A 18 -8.71 -15.04 -7.07
N THR A 19 -9.37 -16.11 -7.50
CA THR A 19 -10.80 -16.38 -7.23
C THR A 19 -10.98 -17.20 -5.95
N PRO A 20 -12.19 -17.23 -5.34
CA PRO A 20 -12.47 -18.03 -4.15
C PRO A 20 -12.08 -19.52 -4.26
N PHE A 21 -12.27 -20.13 -5.44
CA PHE A 21 -11.85 -21.51 -5.72
C PHE A 21 -10.34 -21.76 -5.64
N ASN A 22 -9.54 -20.70 -5.73
CA ASN A 22 -8.08 -20.72 -5.72
C ASN A 22 -7.51 -20.05 -4.45
N ASP A 23 -8.34 -19.77 -3.45
CA ASP A 23 -7.94 -19.23 -2.14
C ASP A 23 -8.38 -20.19 -1.02
N SER A 24 -7.53 -20.36 0.00
CA SER A 24 -7.77 -21.26 1.14
C SER A 24 -9.00 -20.90 1.98
N LEU A 25 -9.44 -19.65 1.96
CA LEU A 25 -10.53 -19.09 2.76
C LEU A 25 -11.62 -18.44 1.89
N TRP A 26 -11.75 -18.86 0.62
CA TRP A 26 -12.74 -18.35 -0.33
C TRP A 26 -12.67 -16.83 -0.59
N ARG A 27 -11.51 -16.21 -0.35
CA ARG A 27 -11.28 -14.79 -0.61
C ARG A 27 -11.05 -14.53 -2.10
N THR A 28 -11.29 -13.30 -2.54
CA THR A 28 -10.85 -12.82 -3.86
C THR A 28 -9.68 -11.86 -3.69
N TRP A 29 -8.60 -12.07 -4.43
CA TRP A 29 -7.48 -11.12 -4.53
C TRP A 29 -7.47 -10.52 -5.95
N ILE A 30 -7.44 -9.19 -6.06
CA ILE A 30 -7.43 -8.49 -7.36
C ILE A 30 -5.99 -8.08 -7.75
N PRO A 31 -5.66 -7.95 -9.05
CA PRO A 31 -4.34 -7.48 -9.46
C PRO A 31 -4.05 -6.06 -8.97
N ASP A 32 -2.76 -5.75 -8.78
CA ASP A 32 -2.32 -4.45 -8.27
C ASP A 32 -2.27 -3.30 -9.29
N ASN A 33 -2.61 -3.58 -10.55
CA ASN A 33 -2.49 -2.66 -11.68
C ASN A 33 -3.09 -1.26 -11.43
N ASP A 34 -4.27 -1.20 -10.81
CA ASP A 34 -5.01 0.05 -10.61
C ASP A 34 -4.57 0.84 -9.36
N PHE A 35 -3.62 0.30 -8.59
CA PHE A 35 -3.16 0.85 -7.31
C PHE A 35 -1.70 1.33 -7.33
N VAL A 36 -0.89 0.88 -8.31
CA VAL A 36 0.53 1.27 -8.44
C VAL A 36 0.66 2.71 -8.95
N LYS A 37 1.35 3.55 -8.19
CA LYS A 37 1.52 4.99 -8.51
C LYS A 37 2.50 5.27 -9.65
N SER A 38 3.63 4.58 -9.65
CA SER A 38 4.66 4.66 -10.70
C SER A 38 5.31 3.29 -10.88
N ASN A 39 5.67 2.98 -12.13
CA ASN A 39 6.12 1.66 -12.56
C ASN A 39 7.44 1.68 -13.37
N GLU A 40 8.14 2.83 -13.43
CA GLU A 40 9.27 3.02 -14.35
C GLU A 40 10.42 2.02 -14.14
N PHE A 41 10.81 1.78 -12.88
CA PHE A 41 11.88 0.85 -12.49
C PHE A 41 11.37 -0.50 -12.00
N SER A 42 10.11 -0.81 -12.33
CA SER A 42 9.37 -1.89 -11.70
C SER A 42 9.01 -3.01 -12.68
N SER A 43 9.10 -4.25 -12.20
CA SER A 43 8.72 -5.42 -12.97
C SER A 43 7.90 -6.42 -12.15
N LYS A 44 7.03 -7.14 -12.86
CA LYS A 44 6.29 -8.28 -12.31
C LYS A 44 7.16 -9.53 -12.41
N VAL A 45 7.15 -10.35 -11.38
CA VAL A 45 7.83 -11.65 -11.33
C VAL A 45 6.85 -12.74 -10.92
N VAL A 46 7.05 -13.94 -11.45
CA VAL A 46 6.26 -15.13 -11.15
C VAL A 46 7.22 -16.28 -10.90
N PHE A 47 6.95 -17.05 -9.85
CA PHE A 47 7.75 -18.18 -9.41
C PHE A 47 6.96 -19.47 -9.56
N THR A 48 7.53 -20.44 -10.26
CA THR A 48 6.91 -21.73 -10.55
C THR A 48 7.32 -22.83 -9.56
N GLY A 49 8.18 -22.51 -8.60
CA GLY A 49 8.60 -23.43 -7.54
C GLY A 49 7.58 -23.53 -6.40
N ARG A 50 7.85 -24.43 -5.45
CA ARG A 50 6.98 -24.66 -4.29
C ARG A 50 7.20 -23.57 -3.23
N ILE A 51 6.12 -22.91 -2.81
CA ILE A 51 6.14 -21.99 -1.66
C ILE A 51 6.36 -22.77 -0.36
N ASN A 52 7.31 -22.29 0.43
CA ASN A 52 7.94 -22.98 1.55
C ASN A 52 7.41 -22.46 2.90
N TYR A 53 6.13 -22.70 3.16
CA TYR A 53 5.46 -22.35 4.43
C TYR A 53 6.16 -23.01 5.63
N GLN A 54 6.69 -22.21 6.57
CA GLN A 54 7.31 -22.71 7.81
C GLN A 54 6.28 -22.78 8.96
N PRO A 55 6.40 -23.75 9.89
CA PRO A 55 5.76 -23.68 11.20
C PRO A 55 6.11 -22.35 11.91
N GLY A 56 5.11 -21.69 12.50
CA GLY A 56 5.28 -20.36 13.14
C GLY A 56 5.43 -19.19 12.15
N GLY A 57 5.48 -19.44 10.83
CA GLY A 57 5.45 -18.41 9.80
C GLY A 57 4.04 -18.08 9.30
N ALA A 58 3.95 -17.40 8.15
CA ALA A 58 2.66 -17.31 7.45
C ALA A 58 2.19 -18.72 7.04
N SER A 59 0.87 -18.94 7.06
CA SER A 59 0.23 -20.17 6.56
C SER A 59 -0.53 -19.91 5.26
N ARG A 60 -1.09 -20.96 4.64
CA ARG A 60 -1.91 -20.84 3.43
C ARG A 60 -3.17 -20.02 3.69
N GLU A 61 -3.74 -20.17 4.89
CA GLU A 61 -4.89 -19.42 5.38
C GLU A 61 -4.57 -17.92 5.51
N VAL A 62 -3.34 -17.55 5.89
CA VAL A 62 -2.88 -16.16 5.84
C VAL A 62 -2.83 -15.66 4.39
N GLY A 63 -2.15 -16.40 3.50
CA GLY A 63 -2.11 -16.10 2.07
C GLY A 63 -1.85 -17.35 1.21
N PRO A 64 -2.62 -17.55 0.13
CA PRO A 64 -2.47 -18.71 -0.75
C PRO A 64 -1.22 -18.63 -1.64
N ASP A 65 -0.82 -19.77 -2.21
CA ASP A 65 0.41 -19.90 -3.02
C ASP A 65 0.45 -18.89 -4.17
N ASN A 66 -0.69 -18.64 -4.83
CA ASN A 66 -0.82 -17.71 -5.95
C ASN A 66 -0.71 -16.22 -5.59
N VAL A 67 -0.67 -15.87 -4.28
CA VAL A 67 -0.23 -14.56 -3.80
C VAL A 67 1.28 -14.59 -3.59
N TYR A 68 1.79 -15.58 -2.87
CA TYR A 68 3.22 -15.66 -2.54
C TYR A 68 4.14 -16.06 -3.71
N SER A 69 3.60 -16.64 -4.79
CA SER A 69 4.31 -17.02 -6.02
C SER A 69 4.35 -15.92 -7.07
N SER A 70 3.75 -14.77 -6.83
CA SER A 70 3.92 -13.57 -7.64
C SER A 70 4.42 -12.42 -6.79
N ALA A 71 5.12 -11.50 -7.43
CA ALA A 71 5.50 -10.25 -6.80
C ALA A 71 5.65 -9.14 -7.83
N ARG A 72 5.76 -7.92 -7.32
CA ARG A 72 6.37 -6.80 -8.04
C ARG A 72 7.66 -6.42 -7.34
N VAL A 73 8.70 -6.19 -8.13
CA VAL A 73 10.04 -5.82 -7.66
C VAL A 73 10.51 -4.50 -8.26
N ILE A 74 11.46 -3.86 -7.58
CA ILE A 74 12.30 -2.79 -8.14
C ILE A 74 13.54 -3.47 -8.73
N LYS A 75 13.81 -3.23 -10.01
CA LYS A 75 15.04 -3.70 -10.66
C LYS A 75 16.13 -2.64 -10.54
N SER A 76 17.35 -3.08 -10.23
CA SER A 76 18.54 -2.30 -10.51
C SER A 76 18.65 -2.03 -12.02
N VAL A 77 19.32 -0.93 -12.39
CA VAL A 77 19.56 -0.57 -13.80
C VAL A 77 21.05 -0.33 -13.97
N ASN A 78 21.64 -0.92 -15.02
CA ASN A 78 23.09 -0.83 -15.31
C ASN A 78 24.00 -1.26 -14.14
N ASP A 79 23.57 -2.24 -13.35
CA ASP A 79 24.25 -2.65 -12.11
C ASP A 79 24.44 -1.47 -11.11
N GLU A 80 23.42 -0.62 -11.00
CA GLU A 80 23.29 0.42 -9.96
C GLU A 80 21.98 0.26 -9.17
N VAL A 81 22.07 0.45 -7.85
CA VAL A 81 20.91 0.52 -6.93
C VAL A 81 20.11 1.79 -7.22
N ILE A 82 18.81 1.66 -7.47
CA ILE A 82 17.97 2.80 -7.86
C ILE A 82 17.27 3.40 -6.64
N ASP A 83 17.63 4.64 -6.27
CA ASP A 83 16.96 5.42 -5.21
C ASP A 83 15.56 5.88 -5.65
N SER A 84 14.66 4.91 -5.78
CA SER A 84 13.26 5.09 -6.10
C SER A 84 12.41 4.15 -5.26
N ARG A 85 11.19 4.58 -4.93
CA ARG A 85 10.24 3.79 -4.14
C ARG A 85 9.09 3.31 -5.02
N LEU A 86 8.92 2.01 -5.08
CA LEU A 86 7.73 1.40 -5.65
C LEU A 86 6.58 1.56 -4.66
N SER A 87 5.49 2.21 -5.08
CA SER A 87 4.41 2.65 -4.19
C SER A 87 3.03 2.26 -4.71
N TRP A 88 2.16 1.87 -3.78
CA TRP A 88 0.74 1.61 -3.98
C TRP A 88 -0.09 2.63 -3.17
N GLU A 89 -1.16 3.14 -3.75
CA GLU A 89 -2.07 4.10 -3.10
C GLU A 89 -3.49 3.56 -3.01
N PHE A 90 -4.11 3.71 -1.84
CA PHE A 90 -5.46 3.24 -1.54
C PHE A 90 -6.31 4.39 -0.99
N PRO A 91 -7.52 4.63 -1.52
CA PRO A 91 -8.43 5.60 -0.94
C PRO A 91 -8.91 5.13 0.45
N VAL A 92 -8.86 6.03 1.43
CA VAL A 92 -9.27 5.77 2.81
C VAL A 92 -10.13 6.89 3.36
N LEU A 93 -11.03 6.56 4.28
CA LEU A 93 -11.87 7.53 4.99
C LEU A 93 -11.16 8.06 6.24
N GLU A 94 -11.25 9.37 6.45
CA GLU A 94 -10.88 10.05 7.69
C GLU A 94 -11.70 9.54 8.89
N GLY A 95 -11.14 9.60 10.10
CA GLY A 95 -11.81 9.18 11.33
C GLY A 95 -11.82 7.67 11.58
N TYR A 96 -11.19 6.90 10.69
CA TYR A 96 -11.01 5.46 10.80
C TYR A 96 -9.55 5.07 10.97
N LYS A 97 -9.33 3.94 11.63
CA LYS A 97 -8.06 3.22 11.63
C LYS A 97 -8.13 2.06 10.64
N TYR A 98 -6.98 1.65 10.12
CA TYR A 98 -6.86 0.54 9.18
C TYR A 98 -5.79 -0.42 9.68
N LEU A 99 -6.10 -1.71 9.64
CA LEU A 99 -5.12 -2.78 9.68
C LEU A 99 -4.63 -2.99 8.25
N VAL A 100 -3.34 -2.75 8.03
CA VAL A 100 -2.66 -2.99 6.76
C VAL A 100 -1.77 -4.20 6.93
N ARG A 101 -2.00 -5.23 6.12
CA ARG A 101 -1.14 -6.41 6.04
C ARG A 101 -0.36 -6.39 4.74
N MET A 102 0.96 -6.36 4.81
CA MET A 102 1.85 -6.50 3.65
C MET A 102 2.42 -7.91 3.63
N HIS A 103 2.25 -8.62 2.51
CA HIS A 103 2.69 -9.99 2.31
C HIS A 103 3.98 -10.03 1.49
N PHE A 104 4.98 -10.75 1.99
CA PHE A 104 6.30 -10.87 1.39
C PHE A 104 6.69 -12.34 1.23
N CYS A 105 7.41 -12.67 0.17
CA CYS A 105 8.04 -13.96 -0.04
C CYS A 105 9.19 -13.77 -1.02
N ASP A 106 10.40 -14.11 -0.61
CA ASP A 106 11.57 -14.00 -1.48
C ASP A 106 11.56 -15.13 -2.52
N ILE A 107 11.09 -14.77 -3.71
CA ILE A 107 10.95 -15.65 -4.86
C ILE A 107 11.91 -15.27 -6.01
N VAL A 108 12.91 -14.41 -5.73
CA VAL A 108 13.80 -13.83 -6.73
C VAL A 108 15.28 -14.00 -6.41
N SER A 109 15.66 -14.08 -5.13
CA SER A 109 17.04 -14.31 -4.76
C SER A 109 17.51 -15.73 -5.09
N VAL A 110 18.75 -15.83 -5.58
CA VAL A 110 19.45 -17.10 -5.82
C VAL A 110 20.11 -17.66 -4.56
N SER A 111 20.32 -16.83 -3.54
CA SER A 111 20.98 -17.17 -2.29
C SER A 111 20.45 -16.31 -1.13
N LEU A 112 20.64 -16.81 0.10
CA LEU A 112 20.28 -16.08 1.32
C LEU A 112 21.08 -14.76 1.44
N PHE A 113 20.54 -13.80 2.19
CA PHE A 113 21.19 -12.53 2.54
C PHE A 113 21.57 -11.63 1.35
N THR A 114 20.88 -11.75 0.20
CA THR A 114 21.10 -10.91 -0.98
C THR A 114 20.07 -9.81 -1.17
N LEU A 115 18.86 -9.98 -0.63
CA LEU A 115 17.75 -9.05 -0.75
C LEU A 115 17.57 -8.25 0.54
N TYR A 116 18.07 -7.01 0.55
CA TYR A 116 17.78 -6.02 1.58
C TYR A 116 16.98 -4.86 0.98
N PHE A 117 15.89 -4.49 1.65
CA PHE A 117 15.05 -3.37 1.26
C PHE A 117 14.38 -2.72 2.47
N ASN A 118 13.83 -1.53 2.27
CA ASN A 118 13.06 -0.80 3.27
C ASN A 118 11.56 -0.89 2.96
N VAL A 119 10.73 -0.94 4.01
CA VAL A 119 9.26 -0.89 3.92
C VAL A 119 8.78 0.42 4.52
N TYR A 120 7.93 1.14 3.78
CA TYR A 120 7.37 2.43 4.19
C TYR A 120 5.84 2.41 4.23
N VAL A 121 5.28 3.10 5.22
CA VAL A 121 3.84 3.25 5.42
C VAL A 121 3.53 4.72 5.66
N ASN A 122 2.71 5.32 4.79
CA ASN A 122 2.49 6.77 4.68
C ASN A 122 3.79 7.57 4.65
N GLY A 123 4.78 7.07 3.90
CA GLY A 123 6.12 7.66 3.78
C GLY A 123 7.08 7.44 4.96
N ASN A 124 6.57 6.98 6.11
CA ASN A 124 7.37 6.67 7.31
C ASN A 124 8.04 5.30 7.19
N LEU A 125 9.28 5.18 7.65
CA LEU A 125 10.03 3.93 7.67
C LEU A 125 9.43 2.96 8.71
N ALA A 126 8.95 1.80 8.27
CA ALA A 126 8.25 0.81 9.11
C ALA A 126 9.05 -0.50 9.31
N TYR A 127 9.87 -0.86 8.31
CA TYR A 127 11.00 -1.77 8.45
C TYR A 127 12.21 -1.16 7.74
N GLU A 128 13.33 -1.09 8.45
CA GLU A 128 14.64 -0.78 7.88
C GLU A 128 15.37 -2.10 7.58
N ASN A 129 16.08 -2.17 6.45
CA ASN A 129 16.99 -3.27 6.14
C ASN A 129 16.34 -4.67 6.27
N LEU A 130 15.09 -4.80 5.80
CA LEU A 130 14.37 -6.06 5.80
C LEU A 130 15.06 -7.04 4.84
N ASP A 131 15.59 -8.10 5.41
CA ASP A 131 15.98 -9.33 4.70
C ASP A 131 14.98 -10.43 5.05
N LEU A 132 14.34 -10.94 4.01
CA LEU A 132 13.33 -11.99 4.14
C LEU A 132 13.95 -13.34 4.47
N SER A 133 15.21 -13.59 4.11
CA SER A 133 15.88 -14.85 4.37
C SER A 133 16.23 -15.03 5.86
N SER A 134 16.64 -13.97 6.56
CA SER A 134 16.82 -13.94 8.01
C SER A 134 15.50 -14.17 8.77
N ILE A 135 14.45 -13.40 8.45
CA ILE A 135 13.16 -13.48 9.19
C ILE A 135 12.40 -14.81 8.97
N THR A 136 12.79 -15.59 7.96
CA THR A 136 12.22 -16.91 7.64
C THR A 136 13.16 -18.07 7.96
N TYR A 137 14.11 -17.88 8.88
CA TYR A 137 15.01 -18.93 9.39
C TYR A 137 15.92 -19.55 8.30
N GLY A 138 16.40 -18.73 7.37
CA GLY A 138 17.28 -19.16 6.28
C GLY A 138 16.54 -19.96 5.21
N ARG A 139 15.37 -19.48 4.76
CA ARG A 139 14.52 -20.17 3.78
C ARG A 139 14.04 -19.22 2.67
N LEU A 140 14.56 -19.41 1.46
CA LEU A 140 13.97 -18.81 0.25
C LEU A 140 12.59 -19.42 -0.05
N ALA A 141 11.80 -18.68 -0.83
CA ALA A 141 10.39 -18.95 -1.13
C ALA A 141 9.52 -19.16 0.13
N SER A 142 9.96 -18.67 1.30
CA SER A 142 9.19 -18.74 2.55
C SER A 142 8.35 -17.47 2.72
N PRO A 143 7.03 -17.61 2.97
CA PRO A 143 6.15 -16.50 3.29
C PRO A 143 6.46 -15.79 4.61
N PHE A 144 6.32 -14.46 4.58
CA PHE A 144 6.29 -13.55 5.71
C PHE A 144 5.12 -12.55 5.52
N TYR A 145 4.63 -11.96 6.60
CA TYR A 145 3.70 -10.83 6.53
C TYR A 145 3.95 -9.86 7.69
N ALA A 146 3.67 -8.57 7.45
CA ALA A 146 3.78 -7.52 8.45
C ALA A 146 2.48 -6.75 8.57
N ASP A 147 2.02 -6.57 9.81
CA ASP A 147 0.78 -5.89 10.16
C ASP A 147 1.07 -4.51 10.78
N PHE A 148 0.40 -3.49 10.24
CA PHE A 148 0.51 -2.10 10.68
C PHE A 148 -0.87 -1.53 10.99
N ILE A 149 -0.99 -0.79 12.09
CA ILE A 149 -2.17 0.03 12.37
C ILE A 149 -1.87 1.47 11.94
N VAL A 150 -2.71 2.01 11.05
CA VAL A 150 -2.60 3.38 10.52
C VAL A 150 -3.91 4.14 10.70
N ASP A 151 -3.83 5.44 10.97
CA ASP A 151 -4.96 6.34 10.86
C ASP A 151 -5.18 6.73 9.39
N GLY A 152 -6.44 6.82 8.94
CA GLY A 152 -6.78 7.23 7.57
C GLY A 152 -6.35 8.67 7.21
N GLY A 153 -6.13 9.50 8.23
CA GLY A 153 -5.69 10.89 8.08
C GLY A 153 -6.68 11.79 7.35
N SER A 154 -6.32 13.05 7.19
CA SER A 154 -7.08 14.04 6.40
C SER A 154 -6.74 14.03 4.91
N ALA A 155 -5.67 13.34 4.50
CA ALA A 155 -5.26 13.20 3.10
C ALA A 155 -6.17 12.25 2.29
N GLY A 156 -6.93 11.37 2.96
CA GLY A 156 -7.84 10.43 2.30
C GLY A 156 -7.15 9.34 1.47
N VAL A 157 -5.83 9.21 1.57
CA VAL A 157 -5.01 8.23 0.83
C VAL A 157 -4.02 7.57 1.78
N LEU A 158 -3.98 6.24 1.74
CA LEU A 158 -2.96 5.39 2.34
C LEU A 158 -1.91 5.05 1.28
N THR A 159 -0.65 5.42 1.52
CA THR A 159 0.47 5.09 0.62
C THR A 159 1.35 4.02 1.26
N LEU A 160 1.49 2.87 0.61
CA LEU A 160 2.41 1.80 0.99
C LEU A 160 3.56 1.78 0.00
N SER A 161 4.80 1.56 0.45
CA SER A 161 5.95 1.50 -0.46
C SER A 161 7.02 0.51 -0.02
N VAL A 162 7.77 0.03 -0.99
CA VAL A 162 9.10 -0.59 -0.80
C VAL A 162 10.15 0.22 -1.56
N GLY A 163 11.41 0.15 -1.14
CA GLY A 163 12.52 0.86 -1.77
C GLY A 163 13.87 0.34 -1.26
N PRO A 164 14.99 0.76 -1.88
CA PRO A 164 16.32 0.30 -1.49
C PRO A 164 16.64 0.63 -0.03
N SER A 165 17.61 -0.08 0.50
CA SER A 165 18.26 0.20 1.78
C SER A 165 19.76 0.46 1.58
N ASN A 166 20.44 0.91 2.64
CA ASN A 166 21.90 1.07 2.65
C ASN A 166 22.66 -0.27 2.63
N LYS A 167 21.97 -1.41 2.51
CA LYS A 167 22.52 -2.76 2.31
C LYS A 167 22.09 -3.40 0.98
N SER A 168 21.30 -2.71 0.14
CA SER A 168 20.96 -3.21 -1.19
C SER A 168 22.23 -3.37 -2.04
N SER A 169 22.27 -4.42 -2.84
CA SER A 169 23.40 -4.74 -3.71
C SER A 169 23.00 -4.46 -5.16
N PRO A 170 23.87 -3.87 -6.02
CA PRO A 170 23.47 -3.48 -7.36
C PRO A 170 23.08 -4.62 -8.31
N HIS A 171 23.45 -5.86 -7.97
CA HIS A 171 23.05 -7.07 -8.70
C HIS A 171 21.83 -7.81 -8.09
N ALA A 172 21.20 -7.23 -7.06
CA ALA A 172 19.97 -7.72 -6.45
C ALA A 172 18.76 -6.87 -6.88
N VAL A 173 17.55 -7.25 -6.44
CA VAL A 173 16.39 -6.37 -6.52
C VAL A 173 16.36 -5.44 -5.32
N ASP A 174 15.93 -4.19 -5.51
CA ASP A 174 15.95 -3.14 -4.47
C ASP A 174 14.66 -3.12 -3.61
N GLY A 175 13.76 -4.08 -3.81
CA GLY A 175 12.54 -4.25 -3.04
C GLY A 175 11.57 -5.22 -3.69
N ILE A 176 10.73 -5.86 -2.87
CA ILE A 176 9.73 -6.85 -3.29
C ILE A 176 8.43 -6.69 -2.49
N LEU A 177 7.29 -6.96 -3.12
CA LEU A 177 6.00 -7.14 -2.45
C LEU A 177 5.12 -8.14 -3.21
N ASN A 178 4.46 -9.05 -2.48
CA ASN A 178 3.70 -10.17 -3.05
C ASN A 178 2.18 -9.99 -2.88
N GLY A 179 1.75 -9.33 -1.80
CA GLY A 179 0.32 -9.08 -1.55
C GLY A 179 0.06 -7.94 -0.56
N ILE A 180 -1.14 -7.39 -0.60
CA ILE A 180 -1.60 -6.33 0.34
C ILE A 180 -3.04 -6.65 0.77
N GLU A 181 -3.34 -6.60 2.06
CA GLU A 181 -4.70 -6.45 2.58
C GLU A 181 -4.84 -5.11 3.30
N VAL A 182 -5.92 -4.38 3.04
CA VAL A 182 -6.30 -3.16 3.77
C VAL A 182 -7.68 -3.39 4.38
N MET A 183 -7.75 -3.36 5.71
CA MET A 183 -8.95 -3.63 6.48
C MET A 183 -9.31 -2.42 7.35
N LYS A 184 -10.45 -1.78 7.12
CA LYS A 184 -10.96 -0.70 7.98
C LYS A 184 -11.34 -1.31 9.33
N ILE A 185 -10.90 -0.69 10.42
CA ILE A 185 -11.23 -1.05 11.80
C ILE A 185 -12.42 -0.22 12.23
N ASN A 186 -13.39 -0.83 12.92
CA ASN A 186 -14.53 -0.10 13.45
C ASN A 186 -14.09 1.08 14.36
N ASN A 187 -14.82 2.18 14.30
CA ASN A 187 -14.54 3.35 15.13
C ASN A 187 -14.93 3.12 16.61
N SER A 188 -14.72 4.11 17.48
CA SER A 188 -15.14 4.04 18.91
C SER A 188 -16.65 3.80 19.10
N MET A 189 -17.44 4.08 18.06
CA MET A 189 -18.88 3.86 17.96
C MET A 189 -19.24 2.47 17.39
N SER A 190 -18.25 1.59 17.20
CA SER A 190 -18.39 0.25 16.59
C SER A 190 -19.04 0.25 15.20
N SER A 191 -18.95 1.37 14.48
CA SER A 191 -19.54 1.58 13.15
C SER A 191 -18.44 1.59 12.06
N PHE A 192 -18.82 1.26 10.82
CA PHE A 192 -17.99 1.38 9.61
C PHE A 192 -18.48 2.48 8.64
N ASP A 193 -19.69 3.01 8.87
CA ASP A 193 -20.44 3.90 7.97
C ASP A 193 -20.66 5.31 8.58
N GLY A 194 -19.60 5.88 9.16
CA GLY A 194 -19.57 7.26 9.66
C GLY A 194 -19.78 7.44 11.16
N LYS A 195 -20.08 8.69 11.55
CA LYS A 195 -20.14 9.16 12.95
C LYS A 195 -21.43 8.80 13.71
N ALA A 196 -22.26 7.90 13.17
CA ALA A 196 -23.49 7.45 13.82
C ALA A 196 -23.47 5.93 14.02
N CYS A 197 -23.86 5.48 15.22
CA CYS A 197 -24.20 4.08 15.44
C CYS A 197 -25.61 3.82 14.90
N VAL A 198 -25.89 2.59 14.47
CA VAL A 198 -27.28 2.09 14.37
C VAL A 198 -28.00 2.23 15.72
N GLY A 199 -27.30 2.05 16.84
CA GLY A 199 -27.83 2.31 18.20
C GLY A 199 -28.24 3.77 18.44
N SER A 200 -27.60 4.75 17.80
CA SER A 200 -28.03 6.16 17.89
C SER A 200 -29.33 6.40 17.12
N ILE A 201 -29.58 5.63 16.05
CA ILE A 201 -30.81 5.67 15.27
C ILE A 201 -31.93 4.98 16.07
N LEU A 202 -31.69 3.78 16.58
CA LEU A 202 -32.66 3.01 17.39
C LEU A 202 -33.10 3.78 18.64
N ASN A 203 -32.15 4.34 19.41
CA ASN A 203 -32.45 5.13 20.60
C ASN A 203 -33.17 6.45 20.30
N SER A 204 -33.17 6.93 19.04
CA SER A 204 -33.99 8.08 18.63
C SER A 204 -35.45 7.71 18.31
N TRP A 205 -35.70 6.45 17.95
CA TRP A 205 -37.05 5.95 17.62
C TRP A 205 -37.92 5.57 18.82
N GLU A 206 -37.34 5.23 19.97
CA GLU A 206 -38.14 4.94 21.19
C GLU A 206 -38.73 6.21 21.85
N GLY A 207 -38.34 7.41 21.42
CA GLY A 207 -38.70 8.67 22.08
C GLY A 207 -39.75 9.56 21.40
N HIS A 208 -39.75 9.68 20.06
CA HIS A 208 -40.47 10.79 19.40
C HIS A 208 -41.19 10.40 18.09
N ARG A 209 -42.52 10.60 18.07
CA ARG A 209 -43.31 10.66 16.84
C ARG A 209 -43.09 12.00 16.12
N VAL A 210 -41.93 12.19 15.49
CA VAL A 210 -41.72 13.27 14.52
C VAL A 210 -41.03 12.69 13.29
N GLY A 211 -41.74 12.68 12.16
CA GLY A 211 -41.24 12.10 10.91
C GLY A 211 -40.17 12.96 10.26
N TYR A 212 -38.90 12.66 10.56
CA TYR A 212 -37.77 13.13 9.76
C TYR A 212 -37.36 12.05 8.75
N VAL A 213 -37.74 12.27 7.49
CA VAL A 213 -37.22 11.50 6.36
C VAL A 213 -35.82 12.01 6.06
N PHE A 214 -34.80 11.24 6.42
CA PHE A 214 -33.46 11.48 5.91
C PHE A 214 -33.41 11.06 4.43
N PRO A 215 -33.00 11.94 3.50
CA PRO A 215 -32.81 11.53 2.12
C PRO A 215 -31.60 10.59 2.05
N LEU A 216 -31.84 9.35 1.60
CA LEU A 216 -30.78 8.46 1.15
C LEU A 216 -30.21 9.03 -0.15
N GLU A 217 -29.07 9.72 -0.05
CA GLU A 217 -28.38 10.29 -1.21
C GLU A 217 -27.71 9.19 -2.04
N VAL A 218 -28.51 8.51 -2.86
CA VAL A 218 -28.04 7.53 -3.85
C VAL A 218 -27.35 8.30 -4.98
N ARG A 219 -26.04 8.53 -4.86
CA ARG A 219 -25.22 9.09 -5.93
C ARG A 219 -25.22 8.15 -7.15
N ARG A 220 -26.09 8.43 -8.12
CA ARG A 220 -25.98 7.90 -9.48
C ARG A 220 -24.85 8.61 -10.22
N GLU A 221 -23.77 7.89 -10.44
CA GLU A 221 -22.65 8.38 -11.24
C GLU A 221 -23.06 8.50 -12.71
N LYS A 222 -23.09 9.75 -13.22
CA LYS A 222 -23.62 10.05 -14.55
C LYS A 222 -22.47 10.11 -15.57
N LEU A 223 -22.22 8.98 -16.23
CA LEU A 223 -21.34 8.93 -17.40
C LEU A 223 -21.81 9.94 -18.47
N ARG A 224 -21.02 10.98 -18.69
CA ARG A 224 -21.05 11.82 -19.89
C ARG A 224 -19.65 11.83 -20.50
N GLY A 225 -19.49 11.14 -21.62
CA GLY A 225 -18.36 11.40 -22.51
C GLY A 225 -18.57 12.71 -23.27
N ASN A 226 -17.45 13.35 -23.62
CA ASN A 226 -17.25 14.20 -24.80
C ASN A 226 -15.73 14.33 -24.94
N ALA A 227 -15.11 13.74 -25.96
CA ALA A 227 -15.04 14.25 -27.33
C ALA A 227 -13.98 15.36 -27.48
N MET A 228 -12.92 15.02 -28.22
CA MET A 228 -11.76 15.82 -28.57
C MET A 228 -12.08 16.95 -29.56
N PRO A 229 -11.39 18.11 -29.49
CA PRO A 229 -11.17 18.98 -30.64
C PRO A 229 -9.73 18.88 -31.19
N GLN A 230 -9.59 19.06 -32.50
CA GLN A 230 -8.32 18.95 -33.23
C GLN A 230 -7.53 20.28 -33.31
N ARG A 231 -6.30 20.18 -33.85
CA ARG A 231 -5.33 21.26 -34.14
C ARG A 231 -5.91 22.50 -34.84
N LEU A 232 -5.22 23.65 -34.65
CA LEU A 232 -4.50 24.33 -35.74
C LEU A 232 -3.28 25.13 -35.20
N ALA A 233 -2.45 25.71 -36.07
CA ALA A 233 -1.09 26.21 -35.76
C ALA A 233 -0.84 27.68 -36.18
N SER A 234 0.42 28.15 -36.02
CA SER A 234 0.99 29.45 -36.48
C SER A 234 0.83 30.64 -35.49
N THR A 235 1.75 31.62 -35.31
CA THR A 235 3.01 31.98 -36.00
C THR A 235 4.00 32.78 -35.11
N LYS A 236 5.31 32.71 -35.44
CA LYS A 236 6.48 33.61 -35.19
C LYS A 236 6.36 34.89 -34.30
N GLY A 237 7.39 35.11 -33.47
CA GLY A 237 7.83 36.40 -32.89
C GLY A 237 9.28 36.33 -32.37
N VAL A 238 10.10 37.40 -32.46
CA VAL A 238 11.58 37.33 -32.38
C VAL A 238 12.23 38.49 -31.59
N ARG A 239 13.38 38.20 -30.92
CA ARG A 239 14.44 39.09 -30.35
C ARG A 239 14.21 39.82 -29.01
N GLY A 240 15.30 39.85 -28.22
CA GLY A 240 15.52 40.72 -27.06
C GLY A 240 16.45 40.03 -26.04
N GLY A 241 17.60 40.60 -25.66
CA GLY A 241 18.55 39.92 -24.77
C GLY A 241 19.48 40.85 -23.97
N ARG A 242 20.47 40.25 -23.26
CA ARG A 242 21.40 40.85 -22.25
C ARG A 242 20.71 41.09 -20.89
N ARG A 243 21.33 40.94 -19.70
CA ARG A 243 22.76 40.96 -19.25
C ARG A 243 22.98 40.07 -17.98
N LYS A 244 24.22 39.98 -17.46
CA LYS A 244 24.66 39.11 -16.33
C LYS A 244 24.73 39.81 -14.95
N ALA A 245 24.34 39.09 -13.89
CA ALA A 245 24.96 38.95 -12.54
C ALA A 245 25.13 40.21 -11.63
N PRO A 246 25.52 40.10 -10.31
CA PRO A 246 25.67 38.90 -9.45
C PRO A 246 24.98 38.98 -8.06
N GLY A 247 24.89 37.83 -7.36
CA GLY A 247 25.13 37.71 -5.91
C GLY A 247 24.03 38.08 -4.88
N CYS A 248 23.62 37.10 -4.05
CA CYS A 248 23.68 37.17 -2.58
C CYS A 248 23.25 35.84 -1.93
N ARG A 249 23.98 35.38 -0.90
CA ARG A 249 23.54 34.30 0.00
C ARG A 249 22.67 34.89 1.10
N LEU A 250 21.67 34.15 1.57
CA LEU A 250 21.21 34.18 2.97
C LEU A 250 20.41 32.90 3.29
N ALA A 251 20.61 32.40 4.51
CA ALA A 251 19.87 31.33 5.21
C ALA A 251 19.82 31.73 6.70
N PRO A 252 19.12 31.02 7.63
CA PRO A 252 18.21 29.88 7.46
C PRO A 252 16.75 30.36 7.69
N PRO A 253 15.92 30.02 8.72
CA PRO A 253 16.03 29.11 9.87
C PRO A 253 15.23 27.79 9.71
N HIS A 254 15.51 26.81 10.58
CA HIS A 254 14.65 25.65 10.85
C HIS A 254 13.30 26.04 11.48
N ARG A 255 12.24 25.27 11.22
CA ARG A 255 11.16 25.03 12.20
C ARG A 255 10.73 23.56 12.23
N HIS A 256 10.50 23.07 13.44
CA HIS A 256 9.98 21.74 13.76
C HIS A 256 8.49 21.60 13.44
N GLY A 257 8.02 20.34 13.41
CA GLY A 257 6.69 20.01 13.93
C GLY A 257 5.60 19.71 12.91
N GLY A 258 5.80 18.70 12.05
CA GLY A 258 4.68 17.95 11.49
C GLY A 258 4.18 16.91 12.51
N PRO A 259 2.87 16.61 12.60
CA PRO A 259 2.37 15.56 13.47
C PRO A 259 2.86 14.20 12.96
N THR A 260 3.70 13.53 13.73
CA THR A 260 4.07 12.14 13.50
C THR A 260 2.84 11.27 13.68
N GLY A 261 2.18 10.88 12.59
CA GLY A 261 1.19 9.82 12.61
C GLY A 261 1.84 8.55 13.14
N ALA A 262 1.39 8.09 14.32
CA ALA A 262 2.05 7.01 15.04
C ALA A 262 1.77 5.66 14.38
N VAL A 263 2.64 5.26 13.43
CA VAL A 263 2.60 3.93 12.82
C VAL A 263 2.86 2.89 13.91
N SER A 264 1.80 2.24 14.38
CA SER A 264 1.89 1.21 15.41
C SER A 264 2.11 -0.14 14.72
N LYS A 265 3.34 -0.64 14.83
CA LYS A 265 3.73 -1.97 14.34
C LYS A 265 3.14 -3.04 15.26
N LEU A 266 2.33 -3.94 14.71
CA LEU A 266 1.64 -4.96 15.50
C LEU A 266 1.98 -6.36 14.97
N CYS A 267 3.11 -6.91 15.40
CA CYS A 267 3.46 -8.29 15.10
C CYS A 267 2.50 -9.25 15.85
N ILE A 268 1.41 -9.66 15.22
CA ILE A 268 0.56 -10.75 15.73
C ILE A 268 1.11 -12.07 15.19
N GLY A 269 1.64 -12.92 16.07
CA GLY A 269 1.98 -14.31 15.74
C GLY A 269 3.47 -14.58 15.55
N GLN A 270 4.20 -14.61 16.66
CA GLN A 270 5.27 -15.59 16.88
C GLN A 270 5.00 -16.22 18.26
N ILE A 271 4.47 -17.45 18.24
CA ILE A 271 4.34 -18.38 19.37
C ILE A 271 4.94 -19.70 18.88
#